data_AF-A0A2I0FC18-F1
#
_entry.id   AF-A0A2I0FC18-F1
#
_cell.length_a   1.000
_cell.length_b   1.000
_cell.length_c   1.000
_cell.angle_alpha   90.00
_cell.angle_beta   90.00
_cell.angle_gamma   90.00
#
_symmetry.space_group_name_H-M   'P 1'
#
loop_
_entity.id
_entity.type
_entity.pdbx_description
1 polymer ?
#
loop_
_entity_poly.entity_id
_entity_poly.type
_entity_poly.pdbx_seq_one_letter_code
_entity_poly.pdbx_strand_id
1 'polypeptide(L)'
;MKKILITALFSAASLLLVGCSNTTSLVQDNDQNTAMFTDNSALETTDIMAEKTKQGSAYFPDDIVQPLIDQSFATMALEYKMYATYFNICQKAPDDAVCDAPYKTAMTRYKQAKANHDVLSLLWTSDLKDIEIQPAAMNELAELLVKLDYLPLIKEQESIKGDESNQSGKFTVEEISQATYHWMQDKGLPETETILLLHEVLIKSDVLKLTI
;
A
#
# COMPACT_ATOMS: atom_id res chain seq x y z
N MET A 1 23.68 -27.36 -39.88
CA MET A 1 22.43 -27.61 -39.12
C MET A 1 22.66 -28.82 -38.20
N LYS A 2 22.94 -28.57 -36.91
CA LYS A 2 23.07 -29.61 -35.87
C LYS A 2 21.70 -29.77 -35.20
N LYS A 3 21.11 -30.96 -35.27
CA LYS A 3 19.96 -31.36 -34.45
C LYS A 3 20.51 -32.01 -33.19
N ILE A 4 20.22 -31.43 -32.03
CA ILE A 4 20.48 -32.06 -30.72
C ILE A 4 19.14 -32.56 -30.21
N LEU A 5 19.01 -33.88 -30.17
CA LEU A 5 17.98 -34.64 -29.48
C LEU A 5 18.45 -34.77 -28.03
N ILE A 6 17.67 -34.33 -27.04
CA ILE A 6 17.89 -34.70 -25.64
C ILE A 6 16.66 -35.48 -25.18
N THR A 7 16.92 -36.76 -24.97
CA THR A 7 16.03 -37.80 -24.48
C THR A 7 15.69 -37.54 -23.01
N ALA A 8 14.42 -37.73 -22.66
CA ALA A 8 13.92 -37.76 -21.31
C ALA A 8 14.53 -38.91 -20.50
N LEU A 9 14.80 -38.66 -19.21
CA LEU A 9 14.96 -39.69 -18.19
C LEU A 9 14.03 -39.36 -17.01
N PHE A 10 12.95 -40.13 -16.95
CA PHE A 10 12.15 -40.34 -15.75
C PHE A 10 13.01 -41.09 -14.71
N SER A 11 12.92 -40.69 -13.45
CA SER A 11 13.00 -41.65 -12.36
C SER A 11 12.08 -41.22 -11.22
N ALA A 12 11.20 -42.14 -10.86
CA ALA A 12 10.21 -42.06 -9.81
C ALA A 12 10.76 -42.71 -8.53
N ALA A 13 10.39 -42.15 -7.37
CA ALA A 13 10.18 -42.84 -6.09
C ALA A 13 9.51 -41.84 -5.14
N SER A 14 8.20 -41.93 -4.93
CA SER A 14 7.52 -42.67 -3.84
C SER A 14 7.61 -41.92 -2.49
N LEU A 15 6.54 -41.24 -2.06
CA LEU A 15 5.37 -41.74 -1.29
C LEU A 15 5.67 -41.90 0.22
N LEU A 16 4.67 -41.46 1.02
CA LEU A 16 4.50 -41.52 2.49
C LEU A 16 4.96 -40.24 3.22
N LEU A 17 4.16 -39.51 4.02
CA LEU A 17 2.97 -39.87 4.80
C LEU A 17 1.98 -38.71 4.98
N VAL A 18 0.71 -39.13 4.97
CA VAL A 18 -0.49 -38.46 5.48
C VAL A 18 -0.41 -38.33 7.01
N GLY A 19 -0.87 -37.19 7.55
CA GLY A 19 -1.13 -37.00 8.97
C GLY A 19 -2.11 -35.86 9.18
N CYS A 20 -3.40 -36.20 9.29
CA CYS A 20 -4.49 -35.28 9.56
C CYS A 20 -4.46 -34.75 11.01
N SER A 21 -4.91 -33.51 11.14
CA SER A 21 -5.58 -32.80 12.23
C SER A 21 -5.73 -33.49 13.60
N ASN A 22 -5.45 -32.73 14.65
CA ASN A 22 -6.37 -32.59 15.80
C ASN A 22 -6.25 -31.17 16.37
N THR A 23 -7.30 -30.36 16.12
CA THR A 23 -7.64 -29.17 16.88
C THR A 23 -8.27 -29.60 18.20
N THR A 24 -7.61 -29.34 19.32
CA THR A 24 -8.25 -29.46 20.63
C THR A 24 -8.92 -28.14 20.97
N SER A 25 -10.23 -28.09 20.75
CA SER A 25 -11.14 -27.21 21.46
C SER A 25 -11.12 -27.61 22.94
N LEU A 26 -10.84 -26.67 23.84
CA LEU A 26 -11.29 -26.72 25.22
C LEU A 26 -12.02 -25.41 25.52
N VAL A 27 -13.31 -25.41 25.17
CA VAL A 27 -14.33 -24.69 25.92
C VAL A 27 -14.55 -25.49 27.20
N GLN A 28 -14.36 -24.84 28.35
CA GLN A 28 -14.85 -25.34 29.62
C GLN A 28 -15.60 -24.19 30.30
N ASP A 29 -16.92 -24.23 30.16
CA ASP A 29 -17.84 -23.60 31.09
C ASP A 29 -17.65 -24.24 32.47
N ASN A 30 -17.51 -23.42 33.51
CA ASN A 30 -18.15 -23.73 34.79
C ASN A 30 -18.34 -22.47 35.64
N ASP A 31 -19.62 -22.14 35.83
CA ASP A 31 -20.29 -21.70 37.06
C ASP A 31 -19.76 -20.51 37.88
N GLN A 32 -20.61 -19.48 37.86
CA GLN A 32 -21.24 -18.84 39.03
C GLN A 32 -20.38 -18.68 40.29
N ASN A 33 -20.02 -17.42 40.58
CA ASN A 33 -20.18 -16.93 41.95
C ASN A 33 -20.45 -15.41 41.98
N THR A 34 -21.66 -15.11 42.45
CA THR A 34 -22.11 -13.81 42.93
C THR A 34 -21.36 -13.48 44.22
N ALA A 35 -20.61 -12.39 44.25
CA ALA A 35 -20.23 -11.71 45.48
C ALA A 35 -20.14 -10.20 45.25
N MET A 36 -21.24 -9.54 45.61
CA MET A 36 -21.34 -8.13 45.91
C MET A 36 -20.38 -7.79 47.05
N PHE A 37 -19.40 -6.91 46.81
CA PHE A 37 -18.75 -6.11 47.85
C PHE A 37 -18.30 -4.78 47.25
N THR A 38 -19.03 -3.73 47.62
CA THR A 38 -18.60 -2.34 47.53
C THR A 38 -17.48 -2.12 48.54
N ASP A 39 -16.35 -1.55 48.11
CA ASP A 39 -15.78 -0.42 48.83
C ASP A 39 -14.80 0.40 47.98
N ASN A 40 -14.92 1.72 48.11
CA ASN A 40 -14.11 2.73 47.45
C ASN A 40 -12.68 2.71 47.99
N SER A 41 -11.69 2.68 47.10
CA SER A 41 -10.42 3.35 47.35
C SER A 41 -9.92 3.96 46.07
N ALA A 42 -9.96 5.29 46.03
CA ALA A 42 -9.32 6.12 45.03
C ALA A 42 -7.82 5.79 44.95
N LEU A 43 -7.35 5.50 43.74
CA LEU A 43 -5.97 5.77 43.37
C LEU A 43 -6.00 6.25 41.92
N GLU A 44 -5.94 7.57 41.76
CA GLU A 44 -5.78 8.27 40.50
C GLU A 44 -4.57 7.68 39.77
N THR A 45 -4.84 6.78 38.83
CA THR A 45 -3.86 6.39 37.83
C THR A 45 -4.19 7.20 36.59
N THR A 46 -3.56 8.38 36.56
CA THR A 46 -3.38 9.28 35.42
C THR A 46 -3.79 8.70 34.07
N ASP A 47 -4.86 9.27 33.54
CA ASP A 47 -5.46 9.07 32.23
C ASP A 47 -4.60 9.70 31.11
N ILE A 48 -3.31 9.32 31.03
CA ILE A 48 -2.32 9.88 30.07
C ILE A 48 -2.19 9.00 28.81
N MET A 49 -2.93 7.89 28.71
CA MET A 49 -2.81 6.95 27.58
C MET A 49 -3.94 7.01 26.54
N ALA A 50 -4.88 7.94 26.66
CA ALA A 50 -6.00 8.08 25.71
C ALA A 50 -5.91 9.27 24.74
N GLU A 51 -4.87 10.12 24.86
CA GLU A 51 -4.77 11.39 24.11
C GLU A 51 -3.48 11.51 23.28
N LYS A 52 -3.00 10.39 22.69
CA LYS A 52 -1.83 10.42 21.78
C LYS A 52 -2.15 10.03 20.32
N THR A 53 -3.43 9.97 19.94
CA THR A 53 -3.83 9.47 18.61
C THR A 53 -4.69 10.43 17.80
N LYS A 54 -4.79 11.70 18.20
CA LYS A 54 -5.72 12.65 17.55
C LYS A 54 -5.13 14.02 17.26
N GLN A 55 -3.84 14.06 16.97
CA GLN A 55 -3.19 15.29 16.53
C GLN A 55 -2.49 15.00 15.20
N GLY A 56 -3.23 15.18 14.11
CA GLY A 56 -2.65 15.41 12.79
C GLY A 56 -1.61 16.52 12.88
N SER A 57 -0.55 16.43 12.07
CA SER A 57 0.39 17.55 11.98
C SER A 57 -0.33 18.75 11.35
N ALA A 58 0.23 19.96 11.49
CA ALA A 58 -0.34 21.14 10.85
C ALA A 58 -0.51 20.99 9.33
N TYR A 59 0.26 20.06 8.72
CA TYR A 59 0.26 19.75 7.29
C TYR A 59 -0.66 18.59 6.90
N PHE A 60 -1.09 17.78 7.86
CA PHE A 60 -1.91 16.59 7.63
C PHE A 60 -3.09 16.51 8.59
N PRO A 61 -4.15 17.31 8.36
CA PRO A 61 -5.37 17.26 9.14
C PRO A 61 -6.04 15.89 9.05
N ASP A 62 -6.42 15.31 10.19
CA ASP A 62 -7.00 13.97 10.26
C ASP A 62 -8.29 13.84 9.43
N ASP A 63 -9.13 14.87 9.40
CA ASP A 63 -10.40 14.91 8.67
C ASP A 63 -10.22 14.91 7.14
N ILE A 64 -9.05 15.29 6.66
CA ILE A 64 -8.68 15.28 5.23
C ILE A 64 -7.94 13.99 4.88
N VAL A 65 -6.98 13.58 5.72
CA VAL A 65 -6.12 12.42 5.42
C VAL A 65 -6.82 11.09 5.66
N GLN A 66 -7.63 10.95 6.72
CA GLN A 66 -8.27 9.68 7.04
C GLN A 66 -9.16 9.16 5.89
N PRO A 67 -9.99 9.97 5.21
CA PRO A 67 -10.71 9.54 4.01
C PRO A 67 -9.82 9.01 2.88
N LEU A 68 -8.62 9.58 2.70
CA LEU A 68 -7.65 9.12 1.69
C LEU A 68 -7.03 7.77 2.06
N ILE A 69 -6.83 7.52 3.36
CA ILE A 69 -6.39 6.21 3.89
C ILE A 69 -7.49 5.18 3.70
N ASP A 70 -8.73 5.52 4.06
CA ASP A 70 -9.88 4.63 3.88
C ASP A 70 -10.09 4.27 2.39
N GLN A 71 -9.85 5.22 1.49
CA GLN A 71 -9.82 4.97 0.05
C GLN A 71 -8.72 3.97 -0.34
N SER A 72 -7.49 4.14 0.19
CA SER A 72 -6.37 3.21 -0.04
C SER A 72 -6.72 1.79 0.39
N PHE A 73 -7.36 1.64 1.55
CA PHE A 73 -7.85 0.36 2.06
C PHE A 73 -8.90 -0.25 1.12
N ALA A 74 -9.88 0.54 0.68
CA ALA A 74 -10.94 0.09 -0.21
C ALA A 74 -10.37 -0.41 -1.56
N THR A 75 -9.41 0.32 -2.13
CA THR A 75 -8.67 -0.07 -3.34
C THR A 75 -7.96 -1.41 -3.13
N MET A 76 -7.21 -1.57 -2.04
CA MET A 76 -6.53 -2.83 -1.70
C MET A 76 -7.52 -3.99 -1.56
N ALA A 77 -8.63 -3.79 -0.84
CA ALA A 77 -9.62 -4.82 -0.59
C ALA A 77 -10.30 -5.29 -1.89
N LEU A 78 -10.56 -4.37 -2.82
CA LEU A 78 -11.13 -4.70 -4.12
C LEU A 78 -10.16 -5.52 -4.98
N GLU A 79 -8.90 -5.09 -5.07
CA GLU A 79 -7.87 -5.82 -5.81
C GLU A 79 -7.60 -7.21 -5.20
N TYR A 80 -7.64 -7.32 -3.86
CA TYR A 80 -7.58 -8.62 -3.19
C TYR A 80 -8.72 -9.54 -3.62
N LYS A 81 -9.95 -9.05 -3.71
CA LYS A 81 -11.10 -9.85 -4.15
C LYS A 81 -10.90 -10.39 -5.57
N MET A 82 -10.37 -9.56 -6.47
CA MET A 82 -10.06 -9.98 -7.85
C MET A 82 -8.96 -11.04 -7.88
N TYR A 83 -7.86 -10.80 -7.17
CA TYR A 83 -6.78 -11.77 -7.02
C TYR A 83 -7.26 -13.10 -6.44
N ALA A 84 -8.00 -13.08 -5.33
CA ALA A 84 -8.50 -14.27 -4.65
C ALA A 84 -9.46 -15.07 -5.53
N THR A 85 -10.25 -14.39 -6.37
CA THR A 85 -11.13 -15.04 -7.35
C THR A 85 -10.33 -15.88 -8.34
N TYR A 86 -9.31 -15.28 -8.98
CA TYR A 86 -8.46 -16.01 -9.93
C TYR A 86 -7.61 -17.09 -9.25
N PHE A 87 -7.07 -16.81 -8.06
CA PHE A 87 -6.36 -17.80 -7.26
C PHE A 87 -7.20 -19.07 -7.04
N ASN A 88 -8.45 -18.90 -6.61
CA ASN A 88 -9.37 -20.02 -6.36
C ASN A 88 -9.74 -20.79 -7.64
N ILE A 89 -9.85 -20.09 -8.78
CA ILE A 89 -10.06 -20.76 -10.08
C ILE A 89 -8.85 -21.62 -10.42
N CYS A 90 -7.65 -21.06 -10.35
CA CYS A 90 -6.42 -21.76 -10.73
C CYS A 90 -6.05 -22.92 -9.82
N GLN A 91 -6.51 -22.90 -8.56
CA GLN A 91 -6.40 -24.06 -7.68
C GLN A 91 -7.29 -25.24 -8.12
N LYS A 92 -8.44 -24.97 -8.76
CA LYS A 92 -9.42 -25.99 -9.17
C LYS A 92 -9.24 -26.42 -10.63
N ALA A 93 -8.88 -25.48 -11.50
CA ALA A 93 -8.71 -25.65 -12.94
C ALA A 93 -7.41 -24.93 -13.35
N PRO A 94 -6.24 -25.57 -13.18
CA PRO A 94 -4.94 -24.94 -13.45
C PRO A 94 -4.74 -24.56 -14.92
N ASP A 95 -5.47 -25.19 -15.84
CA ASP A 95 -5.40 -24.94 -17.28
C ASP A 95 -6.44 -23.91 -17.76
N ASP A 96 -7.16 -23.24 -16.84
CA ASP A 96 -8.09 -22.16 -17.21
C ASP A 96 -7.32 -20.95 -17.79
N ALA A 97 -7.89 -20.31 -18.82
CA ALA A 97 -7.28 -19.16 -19.49
C ALA A 97 -7.00 -17.97 -18.55
N VAL A 98 -7.69 -17.87 -17.41
CA VAL A 98 -7.43 -16.80 -16.43
C VAL A 98 -6.13 -17.00 -15.66
N CYS A 99 -5.53 -18.19 -15.67
CA CYS A 99 -4.38 -18.54 -14.83
C CYS A 99 -3.03 -18.02 -15.31
N ASP A 100 -2.98 -17.48 -16.52
CA ASP A 100 -1.79 -16.83 -17.07
C ASP A 100 -1.76 -15.33 -16.78
N ALA A 101 -2.00 -14.51 -17.82
CA ALA A 101 -1.88 -13.07 -17.72
C ALA A 101 -2.90 -12.46 -16.75
N PRO A 102 -4.20 -12.84 -16.76
CA PRO A 102 -5.17 -12.21 -15.86
C PRO A 102 -4.85 -12.41 -14.37
N TYR A 103 -4.50 -13.64 -13.97
CA TYR A 103 -4.08 -13.94 -12.61
C TYR A 103 -2.83 -13.16 -12.19
N LYS A 104 -1.80 -13.13 -13.04
CA LYS A 104 -0.56 -12.37 -12.75
C LYS A 104 -0.83 -10.88 -12.62
N THR A 105 -1.67 -10.32 -13.49
CA THR A 105 -2.07 -8.90 -13.41
C THR A 105 -2.81 -8.60 -12.12
N ALA A 106 -3.81 -9.42 -11.74
CA ALA A 106 -4.54 -9.23 -10.48
C ALA A 106 -3.63 -9.38 -9.26
N MET A 107 -2.72 -10.35 -9.26
CA MET A 107 -1.73 -10.51 -8.18
C MET A 107 -0.83 -9.27 -8.05
N THR A 108 -0.34 -8.74 -9.17
CA THR A 108 0.52 -7.54 -9.16
C THR A 108 -0.22 -6.33 -8.64
N ARG A 109 -1.45 -6.08 -9.13
CA ARG A 109 -2.28 -4.96 -8.66
C ARG A 109 -2.59 -5.04 -7.17
N TYR A 110 -2.99 -6.22 -6.68
CA TYR A 110 -3.20 -6.44 -5.26
C TYR A 110 -1.93 -6.15 -4.45
N LYS A 111 -0.77 -6.67 -4.86
CA LYS A 111 0.49 -6.42 -4.15
C LYS A 111 0.87 -4.94 -4.12
N GLN A 112 0.64 -4.22 -5.21
CA GLN A 112 0.89 -2.78 -5.27
C GLN A 112 -0.04 -2.00 -4.34
N ALA A 113 -1.36 -2.26 -4.41
CA ALA A 113 -2.34 -1.62 -3.54
C ALA A 113 -2.10 -1.93 -2.07
N LYS A 114 -1.78 -3.19 -1.73
CA LYS A 114 -1.42 -3.59 -0.38
C LYS A 114 -0.17 -2.88 0.12
N ALA A 115 0.91 -2.88 -0.66
CA ALA A 115 2.15 -2.22 -0.25
C ALA A 115 1.93 -0.72 -0.02
N ASN A 116 1.15 -0.06 -0.87
CA ASN A 116 0.81 1.35 -0.69
C ASN A 116 0.02 1.60 0.60
N HIS A 117 -1.03 0.81 0.84
CA HIS A 117 -1.83 0.91 2.06
C HIS A 117 -1.02 0.62 3.34
N ASP A 118 -0.15 -0.41 3.31
CA ASP A 118 0.70 -0.76 4.44
C ASP A 118 1.67 0.39 4.78
N VAL A 119 2.33 0.98 3.77
CA VAL A 119 3.23 2.14 3.97
C VAL A 119 2.45 3.35 4.46
N LEU A 120 1.29 3.63 3.87
CA LEU A 120 0.43 4.74 4.28
C LEU A 120 0.01 4.60 5.75
N SER A 121 -0.41 3.41 6.16
CA SER A 121 -0.77 3.10 7.54
C SER A 121 0.42 3.30 8.47
N LEU A 122 1.61 2.80 8.10
CA LEU A 122 2.83 2.96 8.88
C LEU A 122 3.17 4.44 9.08
N LEU A 123 3.23 5.23 8.01
CA LEU A 123 3.52 6.66 8.09
C LEU A 123 2.47 7.40 8.93
N TRP A 124 1.20 7.04 8.78
CA TRP A 124 0.10 7.69 9.50
C TRP A 124 0.05 7.39 11.00
N THR A 125 0.43 6.17 11.42
CA THR A 125 0.36 5.78 12.83
C THR A 125 1.69 5.95 13.58
N SER A 126 2.73 6.43 12.92
CA SER A 126 4.05 6.62 13.51
C SER A 126 4.48 8.08 13.49
N ASP A 127 5.61 8.37 14.12
CA ASP A 127 6.24 9.69 14.12
C ASP A 127 6.98 9.97 12.78
N LEU A 128 6.65 9.26 11.70
CA LEU A 128 7.30 9.32 10.38
C LEU A 128 6.53 10.20 9.36
N LYS A 129 5.50 10.93 9.80
CA LYS A 129 4.65 11.78 8.92
C LYS A 129 5.42 12.89 8.22
N ASP A 130 6.44 13.42 8.89
CA ASP A 130 7.20 14.59 8.45
C ASP A 130 8.54 14.22 7.79
N ILE A 131 8.67 12.98 7.29
CA ILE A 131 9.84 12.57 6.50
C ILE A 131 9.80 13.27 5.15
N GLU A 132 10.84 14.05 4.84
CA GLU A 132 11.05 14.61 3.50
C GLU A 132 11.28 13.50 2.47
N ILE A 133 10.74 13.72 1.27
CA ILE A 133 10.96 12.80 0.15
C ILE A 133 12.45 12.76 -0.23
N GLN A 134 12.99 11.57 -0.46
CA GLN A 134 14.37 11.46 -0.92
C GLN A 134 14.47 11.91 -2.38
N PRO A 135 15.58 12.56 -2.81
CA PRO A 135 15.76 13.00 -4.20
C PRO A 135 15.59 11.86 -5.22
N ALA A 136 15.94 10.63 -4.86
CA ALA A 136 15.78 9.46 -5.72
C ALA A 136 14.31 9.10 -6.02
N ALA A 137 13.36 9.47 -5.16
CA ALA A 137 11.93 9.20 -5.31
C ALA A 137 11.20 10.30 -6.11
N MET A 138 11.84 11.44 -6.38
CA MET A 138 11.24 12.54 -7.14
C MET A 138 10.83 12.13 -8.56
N ASN A 139 11.57 11.21 -9.19
CA ASN A 139 11.20 10.64 -10.49
C ASN A 139 9.91 9.81 -10.41
N GLU A 140 9.76 8.99 -9.36
CA GLU A 140 8.55 8.20 -9.14
C GLU A 140 7.35 9.13 -8.90
N LEU A 141 7.52 10.16 -8.07
CA LEU A 141 6.51 11.19 -7.85
C LEU A 141 6.09 11.87 -9.16
N ALA A 142 7.04 12.25 -10.02
CA ALA A 142 6.74 12.84 -11.32
C ALA A 142 5.89 11.91 -12.21
N GLU A 143 6.23 10.61 -12.26
CA GLU A 143 5.45 9.63 -13.02
C GLU A 143 4.02 9.47 -12.50
N LEU A 144 3.82 9.56 -11.18
CA LEU A 144 2.49 9.52 -10.58
C LEU A 144 1.68 10.77 -10.95
N LEU A 145 2.30 11.95 -10.90
CA LEU A 145 1.66 13.22 -11.26
C LEU A 145 1.30 13.29 -12.75
N VAL A 146 2.09 12.68 -13.63
CA VAL A 146 1.72 12.51 -15.06
C VAL A 146 0.48 11.62 -15.21
N LYS A 147 0.36 10.54 -14.43
CA LYS A 147 -0.82 9.65 -14.49
C LYS A 147 -2.10 10.31 -13.98
N LEU A 148 -1.96 11.34 -13.14
CA LEU A 148 -3.07 12.14 -12.61
C LEU A 148 -3.29 13.44 -13.41
N ASP A 149 -2.59 13.62 -14.53
CA ASP A 149 -2.67 14.81 -15.39
C ASP A 149 -2.26 16.14 -14.72
N TYR A 150 -1.50 16.10 -13.62
CA TYR A 150 -0.90 17.30 -13.00
C TYR A 150 0.43 17.71 -13.66
N LEU A 151 1.08 16.78 -14.35
CA LEU A 151 2.24 17.04 -15.22
C LEU A 151 1.93 16.56 -16.64
N PRO A 152 2.44 17.25 -17.67
CA PRO A 152 2.18 16.87 -19.06
C PRO A 152 2.86 15.56 -19.42
N LEU A 153 2.22 14.76 -20.28
CA LEU A 153 2.87 13.60 -20.89
C LEU A 153 3.95 14.07 -21.88
N ILE A 154 5.21 14.11 -21.45
CA ILE A 154 6.34 14.38 -22.33
C ILE A 154 6.66 13.10 -23.11
N LYS A 155 6.22 13.05 -24.38
CA LYS A 155 6.75 12.11 -25.36
C LYS A 155 8.22 12.46 -25.57
N GLU A 156 9.11 11.48 -25.53
CA GLU A 156 10.56 11.67 -25.67
C GLU A 156 10.90 12.50 -26.91
N GLN A 157 11.07 13.80 -26.71
CA GLN A 157 11.63 14.72 -27.66
C GLN A 157 12.82 15.37 -26.95
N GLU A 158 14.00 14.95 -27.40
CA GLU A 158 15.31 15.59 -27.22
C GLU A 158 15.75 15.86 -25.78
N SER A 159 16.68 15.01 -25.34
CA SER A 159 17.57 15.26 -24.22
C SER A 159 18.31 16.59 -24.41
N ILE A 160 17.76 17.66 -23.85
CA ILE A 160 18.51 18.90 -23.63
C ILE A 160 19.56 18.59 -22.57
N LYS A 161 20.81 18.43 -23.02
CA LYS A 161 21.99 18.44 -22.17
C LYS A 161 22.11 19.85 -21.57
N GLY A 162 21.77 20.01 -20.30
CA GLY A 162 21.94 21.28 -19.58
C GLY A 162 21.87 21.10 -18.06
N ASP A 163 22.99 21.38 -17.39
CA ASP A 163 23.25 21.51 -15.95
C ASP A 163 22.61 20.50 -14.96
N GLU A 164 23.47 19.58 -14.50
CA GLU A 164 23.19 18.43 -13.62
C GLU A 164 22.83 18.75 -12.14
N SER A 165 22.37 19.95 -11.78
CA SER A 165 22.18 20.27 -10.35
C SER A 165 20.74 20.23 -9.82
N ASN A 166 19.70 20.26 -10.68
CA ASN A 166 18.29 20.34 -10.23
C ASN A 166 17.30 19.47 -11.03
N GLN A 167 17.81 18.51 -11.79
CA GLN A 167 17.01 17.72 -12.72
C GLN A 167 16.64 16.36 -12.13
N SER A 168 15.36 16.14 -11.85
CA SER A 168 14.81 14.82 -11.57
C SER A 168 14.32 14.21 -12.88
N GLY A 169 15.26 13.74 -13.70
CA GLY A 169 14.94 13.08 -14.97
C GLY A 169 14.29 14.03 -15.99
N LYS A 170 13.04 13.73 -16.38
CA LYS A 170 12.30 14.49 -17.43
C LYS A 170 11.80 15.86 -16.94
N PHE A 171 11.68 16.06 -15.62
CA PHE A 171 11.17 17.28 -15.00
C PHE A 171 12.16 17.82 -13.98
N THR A 172 12.11 19.13 -13.76
CA THR A 172 12.85 19.79 -12.68
C THR A 172 12.16 19.53 -11.34
N VAL A 173 12.93 19.66 -10.25
CA VAL A 173 12.38 19.58 -8.88
C VAL A 173 11.27 20.62 -8.65
N GLU A 174 11.42 21.81 -9.23
CA GLU A 174 10.43 22.89 -9.12
C GLU A 174 9.10 22.51 -9.79
N GLU A 175 9.13 21.96 -11.01
CA GLU A 175 7.92 21.51 -11.72
C GLU A 175 7.18 20.41 -10.95
N ILE A 176 7.93 19.46 -10.37
CA ILE A 176 7.36 18.38 -9.56
C ILE A 176 6.73 18.94 -8.28
N SER A 177 7.39 19.91 -7.64
CA SER A 177 6.89 20.57 -6.43
C SER A 177 5.60 21.33 -6.70
N GLN A 178 5.56 22.15 -7.75
CA GLN A 178 4.35 22.89 -8.15
C GLN A 178 3.19 21.96 -8.46
N ALA A 179 3.42 20.88 -9.21
CA ALA A 179 2.38 19.89 -9.51
C ALA A 179 1.89 19.15 -8.26
N THR A 180 2.79 18.85 -7.31
CA THR A 180 2.43 18.27 -6.01
C THR A 180 1.54 19.21 -5.21
N TYR A 181 1.89 20.51 -5.16
CA TYR A 181 1.08 21.51 -4.45
C TYR A 181 -0.30 21.70 -5.08
N HIS A 182 -0.42 21.67 -6.41
CA HIS A 182 -1.73 21.68 -7.05
C HIS A 182 -2.57 20.46 -6.65
N TRP A 183 -1.98 19.26 -6.60
CA TRP A 183 -2.69 18.08 -6.11
C TRP A 183 -3.11 18.24 -4.65
N MET A 184 -2.25 18.78 -3.79
CA MET A 184 -2.56 19.05 -2.38
C MET A 184 -3.75 20.00 -2.24
N GLN A 185 -3.76 21.10 -3.01
CA GLN A 185 -4.85 22.08 -3.02
C GLN A 185 -6.19 21.43 -3.44
N ASP A 186 -6.17 20.58 -4.47
CA ASP A 186 -7.36 19.83 -4.92
C ASP A 186 -7.88 18.85 -3.86
N LYS A 187 -7.02 18.38 -2.95
CA LYS A 187 -7.41 17.56 -1.78
C LYS A 187 -7.77 18.37 -0.54
N GLY A 188 -7.58 19.69 -0.58
CA GLY A 188 -7.76 20.56 0.58
C GLY A 188 -6.64 20.45 1.62
N LEU A 189 -5.50 19.84 1.27
CA LEU A 189 -4.34 19.75 2.18
C LEU A 189 -3.67 21.14 2.32
N PRO A 190 -3.22 21.49 3.54
CA PRO A 190 -2.41 22.69 3.75
C PRO A 190 -1.11 22.65 2.95
N GLU A 191 -0.63 23.82 2.52
CA GLU A 191 0.70 23.93 1.90
C GLU A 191 1.81 23.59 2.91
N THR A 192 2.90 23.03 2.39
CA THR A 192 4.10 22.66 3.15
C THR A 192 5.32 23.36 2.55
N GLU A 193 6.36 23.58 3.35
CA GLU A 193 7.63 24.12 2.83
C GLU A 193 8.39 23.09 1.97
N THR A 194 8.21 21.80 2.27
CA THR A 194 8.88 20.69 1.59
C THR A 194 7.88 19.60 1.19
N ILE A 195 8.24 18.80 0.19
CA ILE A 195 7.48 17.60 -0.16
C ILE A 195 7.85 16.49 0.81
N LEU A 196 6.84 15.94 1.49
CA LEU A 196 6.97 14.84 2.41
C LEU A 196 6.64 13.51 1.72
N LEU A 197 7.26 12.43 2.19
CA LEU A 197 7.02 11.06 1.71
C LEU A 197 5.53 10.70 1.77
N LEU A 198 4.81 11.22 2.77
CA LEU A 198 3.38 11.00 2.90
C LEU A 198 2.59 11.56 1.70
N HIS A 199 3.02 12.68 1.09
CA HIS A 199 2.41 13.19 -0.15
C HIS A 199 2.53 12.19 -1.29
N GLU A 200 3.74 11.65 -1.52
CA GLU A 200 3.98 10.67 -2.59
C GLU A 200 3.09 9.44 -2.41
N VAL A 201 2.99 8.91 -1.20
CA VAL A 201 2.20 7.71 -0.89
C VAL A 201 0.69 7.96 -1.05
N LEU A 202 0.22 9.16 -0.70
CA LEU A 202 -1.17 9.56 -0.91
C LEU A 202 -1.48 9.75 -2.41
N ILE A 203 -0.59 10.41 -3.15
CA ILE A 203 -0.68 10.56 -4.62
C ILE A 203 -0.71 9.19 -5.30
N LYS A 204 0.15 8.26 -4.86
CA LYS A 204 0.18 6.88 -5.34
C LYS A 204 -1.13 6.13 -5.07
N SER A 205 -1.76 6.39 -3.93
CA SER A 205 -3.10 5.85 -3.61
C SER A 205 -4.14 6.26 -4.65
N ASP A 206 -4.14 7.54 -5.03
CA ASP A 206 -5.04 8.07 -6.07
C ASP A 206 -4.78 7.44 -7.44
N VAL A 207 -3.51 7.28 -7.83
CA VAL A 207 -3.16 6.60 -9.09
C VAL A 207 -3.68 5.17 -9.10
N LEU A 208 -3.50 4.42 -8.00
CA LEU A 208 -3.92 3.03 -7.92
C LEU A 208 -5.44 2.88 -8.02
N LYS A 209 -6.20 3.86 -7.51
CA LYS A 209 -7.65 3.91 -7.69
C LYS A 209 -8.08 3.99 -9.15
N LEU A 210 -7.30 4.65 -10.02
CA LEU A 210 -7.63 4.74 -11.45
C LEU A 210 -7.47 3.42 -12.23
N THR A 211 -6.83 2.42 -11.62
CA THR A 211 -6.58 1.12 -12.28
C THR A 211 -7.72 0.11 -12.12
N ILE A 212 -8.72 0.46 -11.31
CA ILE A 212 -9.97 -0.25 -11.06
C ILE A 212 -11.02 0.21 -12.09
#